data_AF-A0A7C2XYH5-F1
#
_entry.id   AF-A0A7C2XYH5-F1
#
_cell.length_a   1.000
_cell.length_b   1.000
_cell.length_c   1.000
_cell.angle_alpha   90.00
_cell.angle_beta   90.00
_cell.angle_gamma   90.00
#
_symmetry.space_group_name_H-M   'P 1'
#
loop_
_entity.id
_entity.type
_entity.pdbx_description
1 polymer ?
#
loop_
_entity_poly.entity_id
_entity_poly.type
_entity_poly.pdbx_seq_one_letter_code
_entity_poly.pdbx_strand_id
1 'polypeptide(L)'
;MLLSVQPAATASAPAGTVTVQQSLTIPDEIAPAIIIYLNCLTSSQGVPLFNERGEAMERVVAKGDDCTAHRKEAASKADWMLRQYTNRSRKERRQLIENTLDSLDKSMPRYPAPQPGAKPDAQD
;
A
#
# COMPACT_ATOMS: atom_id res chain seq x y z
N MET A 1 16.20 -20.48 -63.58
CA MET A 1 15.26 -20.49 -62.44
C MET A 1 16.05 -20.86 -61.20
N LEU A 2 16.39 -19.89 -60.34
CA LEU A 2 17.07 -20.12 -59.06
C LEU A 2 16.10 -19.70 -57.95
N LEU A 3 15.61 -20.67 -57.18
CA LEU A 3 14.81 -20.46 -55.98
C LEU A 3 15.76 -20.12 -54.82
N SER A 4 15.64 -18.91 -54.27
CA SER A 4 16.25 -18.56 -52.98
C SER A 4 15.19 -18.66 -51.88
N VAL A 5 15.32 -19.68 -51.03
CA VAL A 5 14.56 -19.82 -49.78
C VAL A 5 15.22 -18.91 -48.74
N GLN A 6 14.46 -17.97 -48.17
CA GLN A 6 14.89 -17.17 -47.01
C GLN A 6 14.36 -17.80 -45.71
N PRO A 7 15.17 -17.85 -44.64
CA PRO A 7 14.72 -18.34 -43.33
C PRO A 7 13.84 -17.29 -42.63
N ALA A 8 12.74 -17.75 -42.04
CA ALA A 8 11.86 -16.92 -41.22
C ALA A 8 12.56 -16.51 -39.92
N ALA A 9 12.84 -15.22 -39.77
CA ALA A 9 13.29 -14.66 -38.50
C ALA A 9 12.12 -14.70 -37.51
N THR A 10 12.24 -15.49 -36.45
CA THR A 10 11.36 -15.43 -35.27
C THR A 10 11.55 -14.08 -34.58
N ALA A 11 10.63 -13.17 -34.81
CA ALA A 11 10.54 -11.91 -34.06
C ALA A 11 10.14 -12.21 -32.61
N SER A 12 11.04 -11.98 -31.66
CA SER A 12 10.72 -11.95 -30.23
C SER A 12 9.81 -10.76 -29.96
N ALA A 13 8.55 -11.02 -29.60
CA ALA A 13 7.62 -9.98 -29.18
C ALA A 13 8.13 -9.29 -27.89
N PRO A 14 8.01 -7.96 -27.76
CA PRO A 14 8.37 -7.27 -26.52
C PRO A 14 7.43 -7.74 -25.40
N ALA A 15 8.01 -8.17 -24.28
CA ALA A 15 7.25 -8.48 -23.09
C ALA A 15 6.58 -7.18 -22.57
N GLY A 16 5.27 -7.06 -22.79
CA GLY A 16 4.48 -5.99 -22.19
C GLY A 16 4.33 -6.22 -20.69
N THR A 17 4.66 -5.23 -19.87
CA THR A 17 4.37 -5.26 -18.43
C THR A 17 2.88 -5.07 -18.22
N VAL A 18 2.22 -6.07 -17.63
CA VAL A 18 0.82 -5.95 -17.19
C VAL A 18 0.81 -5.34 -15.79
N THR A 19 0.30 -4.12 -15.67
CA THR A 19 0.05 -3.50 -14.37
C THR A 19 -1.25 -4.06 -13.80
N VAL A 20 -1.16 -4.92 -12.80
CA VAL A 20 -2.33 -5.41 -12.06
C VAL A 20 -2.72 -4.36 -11.01
N GLN A 21 -3.85 -3.69 -11.21
CA GLN A 21 -4.42 -2.80 -10.21
C GLN A 21 -5.11 -3.65 -9.14
N GLN A 22 -4.52 -3.76 -7.95
CA GLN A 22 -5.15 -4.45 -6.83
C GLN A 22 -6.14 -3.51 -6.15
N SER A 23 -7.41 -3.92 -6.05
CA SER A 23 -8.43 -3.19 -5.30
C SER A 23 -8.23 -3.42 -3.80
N LEU A 24 -7.98 -2.36 -3.05
CA LEU A 24 -7.92 -2.40 -1.59
C LEU A 24 -9.33 -2.27 -1.01
N THR A 25 -9.80 -3.28 -0.29
CA THR A 25 -11.08 -3.25 0.42
C THR A 25 -10.84 -3.07 1.92
N ILE A 26 -11.30 -1.95 2.46
CA ILE A 26 -11.30 -1.68 3.90
C ILE A 26 -12.75 -1.77 4.40
N PRO A 27 -13.07 -2.62 5.37
CA PRO A 27 -14.42 -2.68 5.94
C PRO A 27 -14.78 -1.36 6.64
N ASP A 28 -15.97 -0.82 6.38
CA ASP A 28 -16.44 0.46 6.94
C ASP A 28 -16.40 0.49 8.47
N GLU A 29 -16.73 -0.64 9.09
CA GLU A 29 -16.74 -0.85 10.55
C GLU A 29 -15.38 -0.61 11.23
N ILE A 30 -14.27 -0.68 10.49
CA ILE A 30 -12.92 -0.38 10.99
C ILE A 30 -12.20 0.73 10.23
N ALA A 31 -12.77 1.25 9.14
CA ALA A 31 -12.12 2.25 8.30
C ALA A 31 -11.54 3.44 9.10
N PRO A 32 -12.25 4.04 10.09
CA PRO A 32 -11.70 5.13 10.91
C PRO A 32 -10.47 4.75 11.75
N ALA A 33 -10.32 3.47 12.12
CA ALA A 33 -9.14 2.98 12.80
C ALA A 33 -7.97 2.77 11.84
N ILE A 34 -8.27 2.31 10.63
CA ILE A 34 -7.30 1.94 9.61
C ILE A 34 -6.65 3.16 8.94
N ILE A 35 -7.38 4.29 8.82
CA ILE A 35 -6.88 5.53 8.20
C ILE A 35 -5.55 6.00 8.81
N ILE A 36 -5.33 5.83 10.11
CA ILE A 36 -4.08 6.24 10.77
C ILE A 36 -2.87 5.49 10.17
N TYR A 37 -3.02 4.18 9.97
CA TYR A 37 -1.96 3.37 9.38
C TYR A 37 -1.79 3.66 7.89
N LEU A 38 -2.89 3.83 7.16
CA LEU A 38 -2.90 4.24 5.75
C LEU A 38 -2.14 5.56 5.56
N ASN A 39 -2.43 6.58 6.37
CA ASN A 39 -1.77 7.89 6.30
C ASN A 39 -0.27 7.79 6.55
N CYS A 40 0.14 6.92 7.48
CA CYS A 40 1.56 6.64 7.69
C CYS A 40 2.19 6.01 6.44
N LEU A 41 1.59 4.96 5.88
CA LEU A 41 2.10 4.29 4.68
C LEU A 41 2.23 5.27 3.50
N THR A 42 1.22 6.10 3.26
CA THR A 42 1.22 7.12 2.21
C THR A 42 2.29 8.18 2.45
N SER A 43 2.40 8.69 3.68
CA SER A 43 3.44 9.68 4.05
C SER A 43 4.85 9.10 3.93
N SER A 44 5.04 7.83 4.31
CA SER A 44 6.33 7.13 4.23
C SER A 44 6.80 6.94 2.77
N GLN A 45 5.87 6.91 1.81
CA GLN A 45 6.19 6.88 0.37
C GLN A 45 6.52 8.28 -0.19
N GLY A 46 6.35 9.34 0.61
CA GLY A 46 6.51 10.72 0.18
C GLY A 46 5.32 11.24 -0.62
N VAL A 47 4.18 10.55 -0.58
CA VAL A 47 2.94 11.00 -1.22
C VAL A 47 2.27 12.03 -0.31
N PRO A 48 1.97 13.24 -0.80
CA PRO A 48 1.24 14.23 -0.02
C PRO A 48 -0.17 13.75 0.29
N LEU A 49 -0.59 13.92 1.54
CA LEU A 49 -1.95 13.68 1.97
C LEU A 49 -2.78 14.94 1.76
N PHE A 50 -4.03 14.78 1.35
CA PHE A 50 -4.98 15.88 1.19
C PHE A 50 -6.25 15.58 1.98
N ASN A 51 -6.82 16.61 2.60
CA ASN A 51 -8.11 16.50 3.27
C ASN A 51 -9.27 16.60 2.26
N GLU A 52 -10.51 16.51 2.74
CA GLU A 52 -11.72 16.58 1.92
C GLU A 52 -11.89 17.92 1.17
N ARG A 53 -11.20 18.97 1.60
CA ARG A 53 -11.20 20.29 0.96
C ARG A 53 -10.08 20.45 -0.09
N GLY A 54 -9.29 19.39 -0.30
CA GLY A 54 -8.12 19.42 -1.17
C GLY A 54 -6.91 20.14 -0.56
N GLU A 55 -6.92 20.43 0.73
CA GLU A 55 -5.80 21.08 1.42
C GLU A 55 -4.77 20.02 1.80
N ALA A 56 -3.49 20.32 1.57
CA ALA A 56 -2.41 19.44 1.98
C ALA A 56 -2.41 19.29 3.50
N MET A 57 -2.44 18.04 3.95
CA MET A 57 -2.31 17.69 5.35
C MET A 57 -0.83 17.61 5.74
N GLU A 58 -0.55 17.91 7.00
CA GLU A 58 0.77 17.65 7.56
C GLU A 58 1.08 16.14 7.47
N ARG A 59 2.31 15.83 7.10
CA ARG A 59 2.75 14.44 7.01
C ARG A 59 2.79 13.84 8.41
N VAL A 60 2.23 12.64 8.54
CA VAL A 60 2.24 11.91 9.81
C VAL A 60 3.65 11.43 10.16
N VAL A 61 4.44 11.10 9.14
CA VAL A 61 5.82 10.63 9.26
C VAL A 61 6.68 11.13 8.09
N ALA A 62 8.00 11.12 8.23
CA ALA A 62 8.91 11.41 7.14
C ALA A 62 8.93 10.29 6.09
N LYS A 63 9.44 10.60 4.89
CA LYS A 63 9.61 9.59 3.83
C LYS A 63 10.60 8.52 4.32
N GLY A 64 10.21 7.25 4.22
CA GLY A 64 11.02 6.10 4.65
C GLY A 64 10.90 5.73 6.14
N ASP A 65 10.07 6.43 6.91
CA ASP A 65 9.85 6.12 8.33
C ASP A 65 9.08 4.80 8.55
N ASP A 66 9.25 4.22 9.74
CA ASP A 66 8.60 2.97 10.14
C ASP A 66 7.15 3.19 10.62
N CYS A 67 6.21 2.56 9.93
CA CYS A 67 4.79 2.58 10.28
C CYS A 67 4.35 1.47 11.26
N THR A 68 5.27 0.70 11.85
CA THR A 68 4.94 -0.40 12.77
C THR A 68 4.14 0.05 14.00
N ALA A 69 4.44 1.23 14.55
CA ALA A 69 3.67 1.79 15.67
C ALA A 69 2.21 2.07 15.26
N HIS A 70 2.02 2.76 14.12
CA HIS A 70 0.71 3.06 13.56
C HIS A 70 -0.07 1.78 13.18
N ARG A 71 0.61 0.72 12.75
CA ARG A 71 -0.02 -0.60 12.49
C ARG A 71 -0.62 -1.20 13.76
N LYS A 72 0.13 -1.14 14.88
CA LYS A 72 -0.34 -1.65 16.19
C LYS A 72 -1.48 -0.81 16.75
N GLU A 73 -1.39 0.51 16.59
CA GLU A 73 -2.45 1.44 16.98
C GLU A 73 -3.75 1.18 16.20
N ALA A 74 -3.66 1.08 14.87
CA ALA A 74 -4.79 0.75 14.01
C ALA A 74 -5.43 -0.59 14.40
N ALA A 75 -4.63 -1.61 14.69
CA ALA A 75 -5.14 -2.92 15.14
C ALA A 75 -5.91 -2.81 16.47
N SER A 76 -5.35 -2.07 17.43
CA SER A 76 -5.93 -1.91 18.76
C SER A 76 -7.24 -1.12 18.72
N LYS A 77 -7.26 -0.03 17.94
CA LYS A 77 -8.44 0.80 17.73
C LYS A 77 -9.53 0.04 16.96
N ALA A 78 -9.16 -0.75 15.95
CA ALA A 78 -10.10 -1.59 15.21
C ALA A 78 -10.73 -2.68 16.09
N ASP A 79 -9.96 -3.36 16.96
CA ASP A 79 -10.56 -4.34 17.89
C ASP A 79 -11.50 -3.65 18.87
N TRP A 80 -11.11 -2.46 19.39
CA TRP A 80 -12.01 -1.68 20.24
C TRP A 80 -13.32 -1.34 19.53
N MET A 81 -13.27 -0.84 18.29
CA MET A 81 -14.47 -0.52 17.50
C MET A 81 -15.34 -1.77 17.26
N LEU A 82 -14.75 -2.87 16.80
CA LEU A 82 -15.49 -4.09 16.53
C LEU A 82 -16.12 -4.69 17.79
N ARG A 83 -15.52 -4.48 18.98
CA ARG A 83 -16.13 -4.87 20.27
C ARG A 83 -17.35 -4.04 20.63
N GLN A 84 -17.41 -2.78 20.20
CA GLN A 84 -18.54 -1.89 20.50
C GLN A 84 -19.71 -2.10 19.53
N TYR A 85 -19.41 -2.33 18.25
CA TYR A 85 -20.40 -2.20 17.18
C TYR A 85 -20.80 -3.53 16.52
N THR A 86 -20.23 -4.66 16.94
CA THR A 86 -20.49 -5.96 16.31
C THR A 86 -20.63 -7.09 17.34
N ASN A 87 -21.37 -8.15 16.99
CA ASN A 87 -21.45 -9.39 17.77
C ASN A 87 -20.37 -10.42 17.38
N ARG A 88 -19.27 -9.98 16.76
CA ARG A 88 -18.19 -10.87 16.33
C ARG A 88 -17.40 -11.42 17.52
N SER A 89 -17.05 -12.69 17.45
CA SER A 89 -16.13 -13.32 18.40
C SER A 89 -14.74 -12.68 18.35
N ARG A 90 -13.96 -12.85 19.41
CA ARG A 90 -12.57 -12.37 19.47
C ARG A 90 -11.73 -12.87 18.29
N LYS A 91 -11.94 -14.11 17.86
CA LYS A 91 -11.22 -14.73 16.75
C LYS A 91 -11.58 -14.06 15.41
N GLU A 92 -12.86 -13.85 15.16
CA GLU A 92 -13.33 -13.20 13.92
C GLU A 92 -12.87 -11.75 13.82
N ARG A 93 -12.93 -10.99 14.93
CA ARG A 93 -12.42 -9.62 14.95
C ARG A 93 -10.93 -9.58 14.62
N ARG A 94 -10.14 -10.45 15.28
CA ARG A 94 -8.70 -10.53 15.02
C ARG A 94 -8.41 -10.85 13.56
N GLN A 95 -9.08 -11.85 13.00
CA GLN A 95 -8.87 -12.24 11.61
C GLN A 95 -9.21 -11.13 10.62
N LEU A 96 -10.32 -10.40 10.86
CA LEU A 96 -10.69 -9.26 10.02
C LEU A 96 -9.59 -8.19 10.04
N ILE A 97 -9.15 -7.80 11.24
CA ILE A 97 -8.12 -6.77 11.43
C ILE A 97 -6.81 -7.18 10.76
N GLU A 98 -6.34 -8.41 11.01
CA GLU A 98 -5.10 -8.94 10.43
C GLU A 98 -5.18 -8.97 8.90
N ASN A 99 -6.28 -9.49 8.33
CA ASN A 99 -6.47 -9.53 6.88
C ASN A 99 -6.47 -8.14 6.25
N THR A 100 -7.13 -7.16 6.89
CA THR A 100 -7.17 -5.79 6.37
C THR A 100 -5.80 -5.12 6.43
N LEU A 101 -5.08 -5.25 7.54
CA LEU A 101 -3.74 -4.68 7.68
C LEU A 101 -2.73 -5.33 6.73
N ASP A 102 -2.81 -6.65 6.54
CA ASP A 102 -1.96 -7.37 5.60
C ASP A 102 -2.28 -7.01 4.14
N SER A 103 -3.55 -6.73 3.82
CA SER A 103 -3.95 -6.24 2.51
C SER A 103 -3.34 -4.87 2.22
N LEU A 104 -3.31 -3.98 3.22
CA LEU A 104 -2.63 -2.67 3.11
C LEU A 104 -1.13 -2.81 2.91
N ASP A 105 -0.49 -3.67 3.71
CA ASP A 105 0.94 -3.97 3.59
C ASP A 105 1.30 -4.47 2.16
N LYS A 106 0.40 -5.22 1.52
CA LYS A 106 0.57 -5.71 0.13
C LYS A 106 0.26 -4.67 -0.93
N SER A 107 -0.78 -3.87 -0.75
CA SER A 107 -1.21 -2.87 -1.74
C SER A 107 -0.29 -1.64 -1.75
N MET A 108 0.32 -1.34 -0.61
CA MET A 108 1.27 -0.25 -0.42
C MET A 108 2.56 -0.84 0.15
N PRO A 109 3.35 -1.53 -0.70
CA PRO A 109 4.61 -2.10 -0.25
C PRO A 109 5.43 -0.99 0.39
N ARG A 110 5.87 -1.24 1.62
CA ARG A 110 6.67 -0.28 2.38
C ARG A 110 7.84 0.13 1.51
N TYR A 111 8.02 1.44 1.33
CA TYR A 111 9.24 1.93 0.73
C TYR A 111 10.38 1.41 1.62
N PRO A 112 11.36 0.66 1.09
CA PRO A 112 12.51 0.31 1.90
C PRO A 112 13.09 1.62 2.42
N ALA A 113 13.39 1.68 3.73
CA ALA A 113 14.06 2.82 4.32
C ALA A 113 15.22 3.23 3.39
N PRO A 114 15.43 4.53 3.14
CA PRO A 114 16.50 4.97 2.26
C PRO A 114 17.79 4.30 2.71
N GLN A 115 18.37 3.46 1.83
CA GLN A 115 19.59 2.76 2.17
C GLN A 115 20.64 3.81 2.50
N PRO A 116 21.39 3.68 3.61
CA PRO A 116 22.44 4.64 3.94
C PRO A 116 23.47 4.65 2.81
N GLY A 117 23.40 5.68 1.96
CA GLY A 117 24.20 5.79 0.73
C GLY A 117 23.43 6.15 -0.56
N ALA A 118 22.08 6.13 -0.55
CA ALA A 118 21.31 6.62 -1.69
C ALA A 118 21.43 8.16 -1.78
N LYS A 119 22.12 8.65 -2.81
CA LYS A 119 22.15 10.09 -3.11
C LYS A 119 20.72 10.56 -3.40
N PRO A 120 20.28 11.72 -2.89
CA PRO A 120 18.99 12.26 -3.26
C PRO A 120 19.02 12.56 -4.77
N ASP A 121 18.12 11.93 -5.52
CA ASP A 121 17.86 12.29 -6.91
C ASP A 121 17.52 13.78 -6.95
N ALA A 122 18.41 14.56 -7.54
CA ALA A 122 18.18 15.97 -7.82
C ALA A 122 17.00 16.03 -8.80
N GLN A 123 15.86 16.55 -8.35
CA GLN A 123 14.80 16.98 -9.24
C GLN A 123 15.15 18.37 -9.76
N ASP A 124 15.21 18.47 -11.09
CA ASP A 124 15.38 19.68 -11.92
C ASP A 124 14.27 20.70 -11.68
#